data_AF-A0A059WRA7-F1
#
_entry.id   AF-A0A059WRA7-F1
#
_cell.length_a   1.000
_cell.length_b   1.000
_cell.length_c   1.000
_cell.angle_alpha   90.00
_cell.angle_beta   90.00
_cell.angle_gamma   90.00
#
_symmetry.space_group_name_H-M   'P 1'
#
loop_
_entity.id
_entity.type
_entity.pdbx_description
1 polymer ?
#
loop_
_entity_poly.entity_id
_entity_poly.type
_entity_poly.pdbx_seq_one_letter_code
_entity_poly.pdbx_strand_id
1 'polypeptide(L)'
;MLQLDDLRKHVADGEIETVVVGFTDHYGRLFGKRYDAEMFVEDVVEGGAHSCDYLLTTDMEMAPVPGYSFASWELGYGDFHLVPDFKSLRLASWLYKSAIVLCDLKDEKTHEYVSVAPRSILRRQLGAAQALGYESFAASELEHYLFRKSYREAFQQDYRELAPAGWYLEDYHILQGTRTEDFHAAVRRHLKSSGVPVENSKGEWGPGQHEVNVRFAEALEMGDRHVLFKQCMKELADAAGCSVTFMAKFAADQAGSSCHIHFSLWREGQNAFPGNQTLGPVQLLRCFPLVSRRLDRARTRRHGLLCADDQFVQALCRWLVGPDATRLELR
;
A
#
# COMPACT_ATOMS: atom_id res chain seq x y z
N MET A 1 -5.40 14.81 9.05
CA MET A 1 -6.59 14.24 8.40
C MET A 1 -7.54 15.38 8.13
N LEU A 2 -8.19 15.37 6.96
CA LEU A 2 -9.18 16.37 6.59
C LEU A 2 -10.54 15.92 7.12
N GLN A 3 -11.25 16.76 7.86
CA GLN A 3 -12.60 16.43 8.31
C GLN A 3 -13.61 16.69 7.19
N LEU A 4 -14.76 16.02 7.25
CA LEU A 4 -15.79 16.16 6.22
C LEU A 4 -16.34 17.59 6.13
N ASP A 5 -16.53 18.28 7.26
CA ASP A 5 -17.00 19.66 7.25
C ASP A 5 -15.96 20.64 6.69
N ASP A 6 -14.66 20.37 6.93
CA ASP A 6 -13.58 21.13 6.30
C ASP A 6 -13.58 20.90 4.78
N LEU A 7 -13.77 19.65 4.32
CA LEU A 7 -13.90 19.34 2.89
C LEU A 7 -15.04 20.14 2.26
N ARG A 8 -16.24 20.13 2.87
CA ARG A 8 -17.40 20.90 2.37
C ARG A 8 -17.07 22.38 2.19
N LYS A 9 -16.35 22.96 3.17
CA LYS A 9 -15.91 24.35 3.09
C LYS A 9 -14.91 24.56 1.95
N HIS A 10 -13.87 23.73 1.85
CA HIS A 10 -12.88 23.84 0.77
C HIS A 10 -13.50 23.68 -0.63
N VAL A 11 -14.54 22.84 -0.77
CA VAL A 11 -15.28 22.71 -2.02
C VAL A 11 -16.07 23.99 -2.31
N ALA A 12 -16.82 24.51 -1.34
CA ALA A 12 -17.58 25.77 -1.50
C ALA A 12 -16.67 26.98 -1.80
N ASP A 13 -15.46 27.00 -1.26
CA ASP A 13 -14.45 28.05 -1.49
C ASP A 13 -13.67 27.84 -2.82
N GLY A 14 -13.91 26.74 -3.55
CA GLY A 14 -13.22 26.41 -4.80
C GLY A 14 -11.75 26.00 -4.62
N GLU A 15 -11.36 25.63 -3.39
CA GLU A 15 -10.02 25.15 -3.05
C GLU A 15 -9.83 23.65 -3.36
N ILE A 16 -10.93 22.89 -3.38
CA ILE A 16 -10.98 21.49 -3.82
C ILE A 16 -12.01 21.36 -4.93
N GLU A 17 -11.58 20.90 -6.10
CA GLU A 17 -12.40 20.69 -7.29
C GLU A 17 -12.56 19.20 -7.62
N THR A 18 -11.73 18.32 -7.04
CA THR A 18 -11.79 16.88 -7.29
C THR A 18 -11.66 16.07 -6.02
N VAL A 19 -12.48 15.03 -5.87
CA VAL A 19 -12.32 14.02 -4.82
C VAL A 19 -12.03 12.67 -5.45
N VAL A 20 -10.85 12.12 -5.16
CA VAL A 20 -10.47 10.75 -5.53
C VAL A 20 -11.10 9.78 -4.52
N VAL A 21 -11.96 8.90 -5.01
CA VAL A 21 -12.64 7.88 -4.20
C VAL A 21 -12.06 6.54 -4.60
N GLY A 22 -11.26 5.93 -3.72
CA GLY A 22 -10.43 4.78 -4.07
C GLY A 22 -10.54 3.60 -3.12
N PHE A 23 -10.15 2.41 -3.59
CA PHE A 23 -10.00 1.18 -2.81
C PHE A 23 -8.81 0.39 -3.37
N THR A 24 -8.36 -0.65 -2.65
CA THR A 24 -7.25 -1.50 -3.11
C THR A 24 -7.69 -2.82 -3.71
N ASP A 25 -7.05 -3.20 -4.81
CA ASP A 25 -7.15 -4.55 -5.34
C ASP A 25 -6.17 -5.51 -4.65
N HIS A 26 -6.16 -6.77 -5.12
CA HIS A 26 -5.28 -7.79 -4.59
C HIS A 26 -3.78 -7.55 -4.79
N TYR A 27 -3.38 -6.68 -5.72
CA TYR A 27 -1.98 -6.32 -5.94
C TYR A 27 -1.59 -5.04 -5.20
N GLY A 28 -2.48 -4.49 -4.38
CA GLY A 28 -2.24 -3.25 -3.65
C GLY A 28 -2.26 -2.01 -4.56
N ARG A 29 -2.85 -2.11 -5.76
CA ARG A 29 -3.10 -0.98 -6.65
C ARG A 29 -4.32 -0.22 -6.16
N LEU A 30 -4.27 1.10 -6.26
CA LEU A 30 -5.41 1.95 -5.96
C LEU A 30 -6.32 2.05 -7.19
N PHE A 31 -7.53 1.52 -7.08
CA PHE A 31 -8.60 1.64 -8.07
C PHE A 31 -9.71 2.54 -7.55
N GLY A 32 -10.51 3.11 -8.45
CA GLY A 32 -11.64 3.93 -8.07
C GLY A 32 -12.00 4.96 -9.13
N LYS A 33 -12.60 6.06 -8.68
CA LYS A 33 -13.12 7.12 -9.54
C LYS A 33 -12.67 8.48 -9.03
N ARG A 34 -12.54 9.43 -9.96
CA ARG A 34 -12.40 10.85 -9.64
C ARG A 34 -13.77 11.49 -9.78
N TYR A 35 -14.20 12.17 -8.74
CA TYR A 35 -15.47 12.87 -8.70
C TYR A 35 -15.24 14.36 -8.78
N ASP A 36 -16.14 15.05 -9.49
CA ASP A 36 -16.38 16.46 -9.23
C ASP A 36 -16.69 16.65 -7.75
N ALA A 37 -16.09 17.67 -7.11
CA ALA A 37 -16.14 17.76 -5.66
C ALA A 37 -17.50 18.20 -5.11
N GLU A 38 -18.28 19.00 -5.86
CA GLU A 38 -19.64 19.37 -5.47
C GLU A 38 -20.53 18.12 -5.49
N MET A 39 -20.49 17.36 -6.59
CA MET A 39 -21.23 16.10 -6.71
C MET A 39 -20.80 15.07 -5.65
N PHE A 40 -19.51 15.00 -5.31
CA PHE A 40 -19.06 14.14 -4.21
C PHE A 40 -19.73 14.51 -2.89
N VAL A 41 -19.76 15.80 -2.55
CA VAL A 41 -20.34 16.31 -1.30
C VAL A 41 -21.84 16.09 -1.24
N GLU A 42 -22.53 16.30 -2.37
CA GLU A 42 -23.99 16.18 -2.47
C GLU A 42 -24.47 14.73 -2.46
N ASP A 43 -23.86 13.87 -3.29
CA ASP A 43 -24.39 12.52 -3.55
C ASP A 43 -23.54 11.42 -2.89
N VAL A 44 -22.22 11.47 -3.06
CA VAL A 44 -21.32 10.35 -2.71
C VAL A 44 -21.10 10.26 -1.20
N VAL A 45 -21.16 11.38 -0.48
CA VAL A 45 -21.00 11.39 0.97
C VAL A 45 -22.07 10.55 1.67
N GLU A 46 -23.31 10.62 1.19
CA GLU A 46 -24.44 9.86 1.76
C GLU A 46 -24.64 8.52 1.06
N GLY A 47 -24.60 8.51 -0.27
CA GLY A 47 -24.92 7.35 -1.10
C GLY A 47 -23.76 6.41 -1.37
N GLY A 48 -22.51 6.82 -1.11
CA GLY A 48 -21.32 6.09 -1.53
C GLY A 48 -21.15 6.06 -3.06
N ALA A 49 -20.36 5.10 -3.54
CA ALA A 49 -20.05 4.94 -4.96
C ALA A 49 -20.17 3.46 -5.38
N HIS A 50 -20.18 3.18 -6.67
CA HIS A 50 -20.23 1.81 -7.20
C HIS A 50 -19.03 1.54 -8.10
N SER A 51 -18.54 0.31 -8.13
CA SER A 51 -17.56 -0.16 -9.13
C SER A 51 -17.72 -1.65 -9.38
N CYS A 52 -17.34 -2.07 -10.57
CA CYS A 52 -17.51 -3.44 -11.00
C CYS A 52 -16.66 -4.42 -10.18
N ASP A 53 -17.26 -5.53 -9.79
CA ASP A 53 -16.66 -6.55 -8.93
C ASP A 53 -15.43 -7.23 -9.54
N TYR A 54 -15.32 -7.24 -10.86
CA TYR A 54 -14.19 -7.79 -11.61
C TYR A 54 -12.84 -7.15 -11.23
N LEU A 55 -12.84 -5.94 -10.65
CA LEU A 55 -11.63 -5.25 -10.19
C LEU A 55 -10.91 -6.01 -9.05
N LEU A 56 -11.56 -7.01 -8.45
CA LEU A 56 -10.94 -7.96 -7.51
C LEU A 56 -10.61 -9.32 -8.14
N THR A 57 -10.76 -9.47 -9.46
CA THR A 57 -10.53 -10.74 -10.18
C THR A 57 -9.72 -10.56 -11.46
N THR A 58 -9.08 -9.42 -11.66
CA THR A 58 -8.18 -9.15 -12.80
C THR A 58 -6.73 -9.33 -12.45
N ASP A 59 -5.88 -9.59 -13.44
CA ASP A 59 -4.42 -9.54 -13.29
C ASP A 59 -3.85 -8.10 -13.38
N MET A 60 -2.52 -7.99 -13.50
CA MET A 60 -1.81 -6.71 -13.60
C MET A 60 -2.14 -5.95 -14.90
N GLU A 61 -2.55 -6.65 -15.96
CA GLU A 61 -2.90 -6.10 -17.27
C GLU A 61 -4.41 -5.78 -17.38
N MET A 62 -5.15 -5.84 -16.26
CA MET A 62 -6.60 -5.67 -16.21
C MET A 62 -7.38 -6.76 -16.95
N ALA A 63 -6.76 -7.90 -17.26
CA ALA A 63 -7.45 -9.03 -17.86
C ALA A 63 -8.20 -9.83 -16.78
N PRO A 64 -9.51 -10.10 -16.94
CA PRO A 64 -10.22 -10.94 -15.99
C PRO A 64 -9.64 -12.36 -15.97
N VAL A 65 -9.32 -12.85 -14.78
CA VAL A 65 -8.71 -14.16 -14.57
C VAL A 65 -9.81 -15.20 -14.37
N PRO A 66 -9.84 -16.29 -15.16
CA PRO A 66 -10.85 -17.34 -15.00
C PRO A 66 -10.75 -18.09 -13.67
N GLY A 67 -11.89 -18.62 -13.20
CA GLY A 67 -11.94 -19.56 -12.08
C GLY A 67 -12.16 -18.95 -10.69
N TYR A 68 -12.36 -17.64 -10.59
CA TYR A 68 -12.79 -17.01 -9.33
C TYR A 68 -14.26 -17.30 -9.05
N SER A 69 -14.57 -17.75 -7.83
CA SER A 69 -15.95 -17.92 -7.36
C SER A 69 -16.65 -16.61 -6.99
N PHE A 70 -15.88 -15.52 -6.89
CA PHE A 70 -16.37 -14.21 -6.49
C PHE A 70 -17.05 -13.48 -7.66
N ALA A 71 -16.33 -13.35 -8.78
CA ALA A 71 -16.83 -12.76 -10.02
C ALA A 71 -16.15 -13.47 -11.21
N SER A 72 -16.92 -13.79 -12.26
CA SER A 72 -16.41 -14.53 -13.41
C SER A 72 -17.30 -14.35 -14.64
N TRP A 73 -16.79 -14.75 -15.81
CA TRP A 73 -17.57 -14.76 -17.05
C TRP A 73 -18.86 -15.59 -16.94
N GLU A 74 -18.84 -16.67 -16.17
CA GLU A 74 -19.99 -17.56 -15.97
C GLU A 74 -21.06 -16.97 -15.05
N LEU A 75 -20.66 -16.16 -14.06
CA LEU A 75 -21.57 -15.50 -13.12
C LEU A 75 -22.05 -14.13 -13.63
N GLY A 76 -21.31 -13.54 -14.57
CA GLY A 76 -21.41 -12.13 -14.90
C GLY A 76 -20.60 -11.27 -13.94
N TYR A 77 -20.36 -10.02 -14.33
CA TYR A 77 -19.72 -9.00 -13.50
C TYR A 77 -20.78 -8.03 -13.00
N GLY A 78 -21.00 -8.01 -11.69
CA GLY A 78 -21.85 -7.05 -11.01
C GLY A 78 -21.05 -5.87 -10.49
N ASP A 79 -21.67 -5.11 -9.60
CA ASP A 79 -21.02 -4.03 -8.87
C ASP A 79 -20.92 -4.38 -7.38
N PHE A 80 -19.90 -3.83 -6.72
CA PHE A 80 -19.88 -3.67 -5.27
C PHE A 80 -20.05 -2.19 -4.91
N HIS A 81 -20.51 -1.96 -3.68
CA HIS A 81 -20.68 -0.63 -3.09
C HIS A 81 -19.38 -0.18 -2.40
N LEU A 82 -18.84 0.95 -2.85
CA LEU A 82 -17.73 1.65 -2.22
C LEU A 82 -18.31 2.56 -1.15
N VAL A 83 -17.97 2.28 0.10
CA VAL A 83 -18.35 3.10 1.24
C VAL A 83 -17.14 3.93 1.68
N PRO A 84 -17.15 5.27 1.47
CA PRO A 84 -16.07 6.14 1.90
C PRO A 84 -15.85 6.04 3.41
N ASP A 85 -14.61 5.75 3.81
CA ASP A 85 -14.21 5.85 5.21
C ASP A 85 -13.64 7.25 5.45
N PHE A 86 -14.45 8.16 5.98
CA PHE A 86 -14.02 9.54 6.22
C PHE A 86 -12.88 9.67 7.23
N LYS A 87 -12.56 8.62 8.02
CA LYS A 87 -11.33 8.62 8.83
C LYS A 87 -10.08 8.56 7.97
N SER A 88 -10.18 8.15 6.71
CA SER A 88 -9.09 8.13 5.72
C SER A 88 -9.05 9.38 4.83
N LEU A 89 -10.02 10.31 4.97
CA LEU A 89 -10.13 11.51 4.14
C LEU A 89 -8.91 12.44 4.35
N ARG A 90 -8.27 12.79 3.24
CA ARG A 90 -7.03 13.58 3.21
C ARG A 90 -7.05 14.57 2.05
N LEU A 91 -6.37 15.69 2.24
CA LEU A 91 -5.91 16.49 1.11
C LEU A 91 -4.93 15.64 0.28
N ALA A 92 -5.07 15.63 -1.04
CA ALA A 92 -4.09 15.05 -1.95
C ALA A 92 -3.17 16.17 -2.46
N SER A 93 -2.31 16.69 -1.59
CA SER A 93 -1.56 17.93 -1.84
C SER A 93 -0.62 17.90 -3.06
N TRP A 94 -0.32 16.71 -3.60
CA TRP A 94 0.49 16.52 -4.82
C TRP A 94 -0.33 16.58 -6.11
N LEU A 95 -1.66 16.64 -6.00
CA LEU A 95 -2.59 16.80 -7.10
C LEU A 95 -3.19 18.20 -7.10
N TYR A 96 -3.63 18.66 -8.27
CA TYR A 96 -4.30 19.94 -8.42
C TYR A 96 -5.65 19.94 -7.69
N LYS A 97 -5.82 20.83 -6.69
CA LYS A 97 -7.07 21.06 -5.96
C LYS A 97 -7.86 19.79 -5.63
N SER A 98 -7.19 18.81 -5.05
CA SER A 98 -7.76 17.47 -4.88
C SER A 98 -7.75 17.00 -3.43
N ALA A 99 -8.79 16.26 -3.05
CA ALA A 99 -8.82 15.39 -1.88
C ALA A 99 -8.86 13.91 -2.30
N ILE A 100 -8.57 13.03 -1.35
CA ILE A 100 -8.65 11.58 -1.52
C ILE A 100 -9.29 10.93 -0.29
N VAL A 101 -10.16 9.95 -0.53
CA VAL A 101 -10.78 9.11 0.48
C VAL A 101 -10.70 7.64 0.07
N LEU A 102 -10.35 6.78 1.03
CA LEU A 102 -10.33 5.34 0.84
C LEU A 102 -11.66 4.73 1.26
N CYS A 103 -12.08 3.71 0.53
CA CYS A 103 -13.37 3.05 0.71
C CYS A 103 -13.18 1.65 1.27
N ASP A 104 -14.13 1.24 2.11
CA ASP A 104 -14.41 -0.17 2.29
C ASP A 104 -15.34 -0.65 1.16
N LEU A 105 -15.20 -1.92 0.79
CA LEU A 105 -16.06 -2.54 -0.22
C LEU A 105 -17.14 -3.36 0.47
N LYS A 106 -18.40 -3.12 0.09
CA LYS A 106 -19.57 -3.86 0.57
C LYS A 106 -20.35 -4.47 -0.57
N ASP A 107 -20.89 -5.65 -0.32
CA ASP A 107 -21.80 -6.30 -1.25
C ASP A 107 -23.12 -5.51 -1.33
N GLU A 108 -23.63 -5.28 -2.53
CA GLU A 108 -24.81 -4.42 -2.75
C GLU A 108 -26.10 -4.98 -2.16
N LYS A 109 -26.20 -6.32 -2.04
CA LYS A 109 -27.43 -6.99 -1.63
C LYS A 109 -27.48 -7.19 -0.11
N THR A 110 -26.34 -7.55 0.46
CA THR A 110 -26.22 -7.91 1.87
C THR A 110 -25.71 -6.75 2.73
N HIS A 111 -25.08 -5.74 2.12
CA HIS A 111 -24.37 -4.66 2.80
C HIS A 111 -23.26 -5.13 3.75
N GLU A 112 -22.83 -6.38 3.60
CA GLU A 112 -21.70 -6.96 4.32
C GLU A 112 -20.39 -6.59 3.62
N TYR A 113 -19.28 -6.58 4.37
CA TYR A 113 -17.96 -6.35 3.77
C TYR A 113 -17.63 -7.44 2.76
N VAL A 114 -17.14 -7.04 1.58
CA VAL A 114 -16.62 -7.96 0.57
C VAL A 114 -15.43 -8.73 1.16
N SER A 115 -15.62 -10.03 1.37
CA SER A 115 -14.73 -10.86 2.19
C SER A 115 -13.34 -11.08 1.60
N VAL A 116 -13.20 -10.91 0.29
CA VAL A 116 -11.94 -11.01 -0.46
C VAL A 116 -11.21 -9.67 -0.57
N ALA A 117 -11.86 -8.53 -0.31
CA ALA A 117 -11.21 -7.23 -0.41
C ALA A 117 -10.09 -7.09 0.65
N PRO A 118 -8.85 -6.67 0.29
CA PRO A 118 -7.72 -6.63 1.22
C PRO A 118 -8.00 -5.87 2.51
N ARG A 119 -8.64 -4.70 2.43
CA ARG A 119 -9.00 -3.88 3.59
C ARG A 119 -9.99 -4.58 4.52
N SER A 120 -10.99 -5.28 3.96
CA SER A 120 -11.93 -6.11 4.72
C SER A 120 -11.25 -7.29 5.41
N ILE A 121 -10.29 -7.93 4.74
CA ILE A 121 -9.52 -9.02 5.34
C ILE A 121 -8.73 -8.46 6.53
N LEU A 122 -7.99 -7.35 6.38
CA LEU A 122 -7.25 -6.72 7.46
C LEU A 122 -8.16 -6.37 8.65
N ARG A 123 -9.29 -5.68 8.39
CA ARG A 123 -10.29 -5.34 9.42
C ARG A 123 -10.74 -6.56 10.23
N ARG A 124 -11.06 -7.67 9.55
CA ARG A 124 -11.48 -8.92 10.22
C ARG A 124 -10.40 -9.43 11.17
N GLN A 125 -9.14 -9.37 10.76
CA GLN A 125 -8.03 -9.80 11.60
C GLN A 125 -7.86 -8.87 12.80
N LEU A 126 -7.86 -7.56 12.59
CA LEU A 126 -7.76 -6.57 13.66
C LEU A 126 -8.92 -6.68 14.67
N GLY A 127 -10.14 -6.97 14.18
CA GLY A 127 -11.28 -7.25 15.05
C GLY A 127 -11.08 -8.49 15.92
N ALA A 128 -10.42 -9.54 15.40
CA ALA A 128 -10.09 -10.72 16.19
C ALA A 128 -9.04 -10.40 17.28
N ALA A 129 -8.01 -9.61 16.97
CA ALA A 129 -7.04 -9.15 17.95
C ALA A 129 -7.69 -8.26 19.03
N GLN A 130 -8.58 -7.36 18.61
CA GLN A 130 -9.33 -6.49 19.51
C GLN A 130 -10.25 -7.28 20.45
N ALA A 131 -10.90 -8.34 19.98
CA ALA A 131 -11.72 -9.23 20.80
C ALA A 131 -10.91 -9.94 21.91
N LEU A 132 -9.59 -10.07 21.73
CA LEU A 132 -8.65 -10.58 22.73
C LEU A 132 -8.08 -9.46 23.64
N GLY A 133 -8.52 -8.21 23.47
CA GLY A 133 -8.07 -7.05 24.22
C GLY A 133 -6.78 -6.42 23.70
N TYR A 134 -6.40 -6.67 22.45
CA TYR A 134 -5.20 -6.08 21.85
C TYR A 134 -5.51 -5.01 20.79
N GLU A 135 -4.80 -3.90 20.90
CA GLU A 135 -4.63 -2.92 19.83
C GLU A 135 -3.40 -3.30 18.99
N SER A 136 -3.46 -3.04 17.69
CA SER A 136 -2.43 -3.47 16.73
C SER A 136 -1.83 -2.27 16.02
N PHE A 137 -0.51 -2.14 16.09
CA PHE A 137 0.25 -1.07 15.44
C PHE A 137 1.25 -1.66 14.45
N ALA A 138 1.47 -0.95 13.35
CA ALA A 138 2.42 -1.35 12.32
C ALA A 138 3.23 -0.15 11.81
N ALA A 139 4.41 -0.44 11.26
CA ALA A 139 5.21 0.46 10.44
C ALA A 139 5.68 -0.29 9.20
N SER A 140 5.91 0.43 8.10
CA SER A 140 6.53 -0.12 6.89
C SER A 140 7.73 0.71 6.47
N GLU A 141 8.86 0.06 6.25
CA GLU A 141 10.06 0.61 5.61
C GLU A 141 10.03 0.13 4.16
N LEU A 142 9.62 0.98 3.22
CA LEU A 142 9.45 0.57 1.82
C LEU A 142 10.56 1.15 0.97
N GLU A 143 11.35 0.25 0.40
CA GLU A 143 12.41 0.57 -0.54
C GLU A 143 11.89 0.69 -1.98
N HIS A 144 12.55 1.51 -2.78
CA HIS A 144 12.23 1.74 -4.17
C HIS A 144 13.45 2.10 -5.00
N TYR A 145 13.37 1.88 -6.31
CA TYR A 145 14.32 2.45 -7.27
C TYR A 145 13.73 3.68 -7.94
N LEU A 146 14.51 4.74 -8.05
CA LEU A 146 14.22 5.94 -8.83
C LEU A 146 15.05 5.93 -10.11
N PHE A 147 14.40 6.16 -11.25
CA PHE A 147 15.04 6.31 -12.55
C PHE A 147 14.78 7.69 -13.12
N ARG A 148 15.73 8.23 -13.90
CA ARG A 148 15.59 9.56 -14.52
C ARG A 148 14.69 9.58 -15.76
N LYS A 149 14.35 8.41 -16.31
CA LYS A 149 13.42 8.27 -17.43
C LYS A 149 11.98 8.23 -16.91
N SER A 150 11.06 8.86 -17.63
CA SER A 150 9.62 8.79 -17.36
C SER A 150 9.08 7.37 -17.51
N TYR A 151 7.90 7.10 -16.96
CA TYR A 151 7.22 5.82 -17.18
C TYR A 151 6.98 5.53 -18.65
N ARG A 152 6.61 6.54 -19.45
CA ARG A 152 6.38 6.39 -20.89
C ARG A 152 7.66 6.01 -21.63
N GLU A 153 8.78 6.65 -21.33
CA GLU A 153 10.07 6.31 -21.95
C GLU A 153 10.54 4.91 -21.52
N ALA A 154 10.37 4.56 -20.25
CA ALA A 154 10.67 3.23 -19.74
C ALA A 154 9.85 2.16 -20.48
N PHE A 155 8.54 2.39 -20.65
CA PHE A 155 7.65 1.51 -21.41
C PHE A 155 8.08 1.38 -22.87
N GLN A 156 8.39 2.49 -23.54
CA GLN A 156 8.84 2.50 -24.95
C GLN A 156 10.17 1.76 -25.18
N GLN A 157 10.96 1.55 -24.12
CA GLN A 157 12.23 0.84 -24.14
C GLN A 157 12.11 -0.59 -23.62
N ASP A 158 10.88 -1.12 -23.49
CA ASP A 158 10.60 -2.42 -22.89
C ASP A 158 11.25 -2.59 -21.50
N TYR A 159 11.33 -1.50 -20.75
CA TYR A 159 11.96 -1.41 -19.43
C TYR A 159 13.44 -1.81 -19.41
N ARG A 160 14.14 -1.65 -20.54
CA ARG A 160 15.59 -1.90 -20.67
C ARG A 160 16.37 -0.60 -20.53
N GLU A 161 17.64 -0.74 -20.14
CA GLU A 161 18.59 0.38 -20.05
C GLU A 161 18.04 1.56 -19.23
N LEU A 162 17.30 1.25 -18.16
CA LEU A 162 16.81 2.26 -17.23
C LEU A 162 18.00 2.90 -16.53
N ALA A 163 18.11 4.22 -16.64
CA ALA A 163 19.17 4.98 -15.99
C ALA A 163 18.75 5.31 -14.55
N PRO A 164 19.37 4.71 -13.52
CA PRO A 164 19.02 5.00 -12.13
C PRO A 164 19.36 6.45 -11.79
N ALA A 165 18.70 6.99 -10.77
CA ALA A 165 18.91 8.38 -10.36
C ALA A 165 20.31 8.66 -9.77
N GLY A 166 21.04 7.60 -9.40
CA GLY A 166 22.45 7.60 -9.01
C GLY A 166 23.27 6.58 -9.80
N TRP A 167 24.59 6.79 -9.89
CA TRP A 167 25.52 5.96 -10.68
C TRP A 167 26.57 5.22 -9.84
N TYR A 168 26.43 5.25 -8.51
CA TYR A 168 27.23 4.47 -7.58
C TYR A 168 26.40 4.09 -6.35
N LEU A 169 26.93 3.22 -5.49
CA LEU A 169 26.24 2.73 -4.29
C LEU A 169 26.00 3.88 -3.32
N GLU A 170 24.73 4.13 -3.02
CA GLU A 170 24.35 5.27 -2.22
C GLU A 170 24.41 5.00 -0.72
N ASP A 171 24.10 3.81 -0.25
CA ASP A 171 24.00 3.40 1.17
C ASP A 171 24.50 4.45 2.21
N TYR A 172 23.54 5.19 2.79
CA TYR A 172 23.74 6.29 3.76
C TYR A 172 24.57 7.52 3.30
N HIS A 173 24.87 7.68 2.01
CA HIS A 173 25.72 8.74 1.46
C HIS A 173 24.98 10.07 1.25
N ILE A 174 25.18 11.02 2.15
CA ILE A 174 24.47 12.33 2.18
C ILE A 174 24.51 13.11 0.86
N LEU A 175 25.66 13.16 0.16
CA LEU A 175 25.76 13.91 -1.11
C LEU A 175 24.91 13.30 -2.23
N GLN A 176 24.65 11.99 -2.24
CA GLN A 176 23.78 11.40 -3.25
C GLN A 176 22.32 11.73 -2.97
N GLY A 177 21.90 11.63 -1.71
CA GLY A 177 20.56 12.07 -1.32
C GLY A 177 20.30 13.51 -1.75
N THR A 178 21.32 14.38 -1.67
CA THR A 178 21.24 15.77 -2.16
C THR A 178 20.92 15.87 -3.66
N ARG A 179 21.34 14.91 -4.49
CA ARG A 179 21.12 14.89 -5.95
C ARG A 179 19.72 14.42 -6.36
N THR A 180 19.02 13.73 -5.47
CA THR A 180 17.64 13.25 -5.68
C THR A 180 16.64 13.96 -4.77
N GLU A 181 17.09 15.03 -4.11
CA GLU A 181 16.32 15.79 -3.14
C GLU A 181 15.21 16.62 -3.80
N ASP A 182 15.35 16.96 -5.08
CA ASP A 182 14.29 17.52 -5.91
C ASP A 182 13.01 16.66 -5.86
N PHE A 183 13.17 15.35 -5.95
CA PHE A 183 12.09 14.37 -5.83
C PHE A 183 11.77 14.06 -4.36
N HIS A 184 12.75 13.63 -3.56
CA HIS A 184 12.49 13.14 -2.21
C HIS A 184 11.98 14.25 -1.27
N ALA A 185 12.46 15.50 -1.37
CA ALA A 185 11.91 16.59 -0.58
C ALA A 185 10.44 16.89 -0.94
N ALA A 186 10.07 16.77 -2.23
CA ALA A 186 8.68 16.91 -2.65
C ALA A 186 7.81 15.79 -2.07
N VAL A 187 8.27 14.54 -2.15
CA VAL A 187 7.60 13.38 -1.53
C VAL A 187 7.38 13.62 -0.04
N ARG A 188 8.43 13.99 0.72
CA ARG A 188 8.32 14.26 2.16
C ARG A 188 7.34 15.39 2.47
N ARG A 189 7.37 16.47 1.69
CA ARG A 189 6.47 17.63 1.85
C ARG A 189 5.01 17.26 1.59
N HIS A 190 4.73 16.58 0.48
CA HIS A 190 3.37 16.26 0.07
C HIS A 190 2.74 15.21 0.97
N LEU A 191 3.47 14.14 1.31
CA LEU A 191 2.99 13.13 2.26
C LEU A 191 2.65 13.75 3.61
N LYS A 192 3.56 14.57 4.16
CA LYS A 192 3.32 15.28 5.43
C LYS A 192 2.07 16.17 5.36
N SER A 193 1.92 16.93 4.28
CA SER A 193 0.76 17.83 4.07
C SER A 193 -0.56 17.06 3.88
N SER A 194 -0.46 15.81 3.43
CA SER A 194 -1.59 14.89 3.26
C SER A 194 -1.81 13.96 4.47
N GLY A 195 -1.19 14.27 5.62
CA GLY A 195 -1.38 13.54 6.88
C GLY A 195 -0.63 12.20 6.98
N VAL A 196 0.37 11.96 6.13
CA VAL A 196 1.29 10.82 6.22
C VAL A 196 2.63 11.32 6.78
N PRO A 197 2.92 11.13 8.08
CA PRO A 197 4.12 11.70 8.69
C PRO A 197 5.36 10.93 8.22
N VAL A 198 6.24 11.59 7.48
CA VAL A 198 7.53 11.04 7.04
C VAL A 198 8.60 11.32 8.11
N GLU A 199 9.36 10.30 8.48
CA GLU A 199 10.45 10.38 9.46
C GLU A 199 11.77 10.74 8.79
N ASN A 200 12.11 10.03 7.72
CA ASN A 200 13.34 10.24 6.96
C ASN A 200 13.24 9.64 5.56
N SER A 201 14.25 9.93 4.73
CA SER A 201 14.53 9.22 3.50
C SER A 201 16.04 9.04 3.37
N LYS A 202 16.49 7.89 2.90
CA LYS A 202 17.91 7.57 2.67
C LYS A 202 18.09 6.87 1.33
N GLY A 203 19.33 6.81 0.85
CA GLY A 203 19.69 5.87 -0.20
C GLY A 203 20.13 4.53 0.37
N GLU A 204 19.85 3.49 -0.40
CA GLU A 204 20.11 2.09 -0.07
C GLU A 204 21.32 1.54 -0.85
N TRP A 205 21.52 0.22 -0.72
CA TRP A 205 22.61 -0.50 -1.36
C TRP A 205 22.64 -0.35 -2.89
N GLY A 206 21.51 -0.38 -3.58
CA GLY A 206 21.46 -0.27 -5.05
C GLY A 206 21.70 1.15 -5.58
N PRO A 207 22.37 1.33 -6.75
CA PRO A 207 22.45 2.63 -7.39
C PRO A 207 21.05 3.18 -7.74
N GLY A 208 20.72 4.35 -7.19
CA GLY A 208 19.38 4.93 -7.33
C GLY A 208 18.29 4.23 -6.52
N GLN A 209 18.66 3.31 -5.63
CA GLN A 209 17.76 2.73 -4.65
C GLN A 209 17.67 3.64 -3.42
N HIS A 210 16.46 3.83 -2.93
CA HIS A 210 16.17 4.66 -1.78
C HIS A 210 15.10 4.01 -0.90
N GLU A 211 14.96 4.55 0.30
CA GLU A 211 13.93 4.19 1.26
C GLU A 211 13.31 5.49 1.80
N VAL A 212 11.99 5.47 2.01
CA VAL A 212 11.29 6.53 2.74
C VAL A 212 10.56 5.88 3.91
N ASN A 213 10.87 6.35 5.12
CA ASN A 213 10.29 5.84 6.35
C ASN A 213 9.15 6.74 6.81
N VAL A 214 8.00 6.15 7.06
CA VAL A 214 6.83 6.84 7.62
C VAL A 214 6.56 6.36 9.03
N ARG A 215 6.07 7.27 9.87
CA ARG A 215 5.80 6.96 11.27
C ARG A 215 4.73 5.89 11.39
N PHE A 216 4.98 4.95 12.30
CA PHE A 216 4.04 3.88 12.64
C PHE A 216 2.64 4.42 13.00
N ALA A 217 1.62 3.57 12.85
CA ALA A 217 0.24 3.87 13.20
C ALA A 217 -0.52 2.61 13.61
N GLU A 218 -1.78 2.76 14.00
CA GLU A 218 -2.71 1.62 14.03
C GLU A 218 -2.67 0.89 12.69
N ALA A 219 -2.70 -0.44 12.72
CA ALA A 219 -2.37 -1.26 11.55
C ALA A 219 -3.25 -0.98 10.32
N LEU A 220 -4.53 -0.65 10.50
CA LEU A 220 -5.41 -0.27 9.38
C LEU A 220 -4.98 1.06 8.75
N GLU A 221 -4.75 2.09 9.57
CA GLU A 221 -4.24 3.39 9.15
C GLU A 221 -2.86 3.26 8.50
N MET A 222 -1.99 2.37 9.00
CA MET A 222 -0.69 2.12 8.38
C MET A 222 -0.85 1.47 7.00
N GLY A 223 -1.81 0.55 6.82
CA GLY A 223 -2.17 0.00 5.51
C GLY A 223 -2.64 1.09 4.54
N ASP A 224 -3.51 1.98 5.01
CA ASP A 224 -4.01 3.13 4.24
C ASP A 224 -2.86 4.08 3.85
N ARG A 225 -1.98 4.42 4.81
CA ARG A 225 -0.76 5.22 4.57
C ARG A 225 0.14 4.59 3.53
N HIS A 226 0.36 3.27 3.59
CA HIS A 226 1.27 2.56 2.69
C HIS A 226 0.81 2.64 1.23
N VAL A 227 -0.50 2.51 0.99
CA VAL A 227 -1.08 2.63 -0.35
C VAL A 227 -0.95 4.06 -0.88
N LEU A 228 -1.31 5.05 -0.05
CA LEU A 228 -1.22 6.46 -0.42
C LEU A 228 0.22 6.92 -0.63
N PHE A 229 1.14 6.39 0.17
CA PHE A 229 2.57 6.59 0.05
C PHE A 229 3.07 6.19 -1.34
N LYS A 230 2.79 4.94 -1.75
CA LYS A 230 3.15 4.43 -3.08
C LYS A 230 2.48 5.22 -4.20
N GLN A 231 1.21 5.59 -4.03
CA GLN A 231 0.46 6.34 -5.05
C GLN A 231 1.05 7.74 -5.25
N CYS A 232 1.26 8.48 -4.16
CA CYS A 232 1.86 9.81 -4.18
C CYS A 232 3.22 9.81 -4.88
N MET A 233 4.08 8.83 -4.57
CA MET A 233 5.40 8.72 -5.20
C MET A 233 5.32 8.44 -6.70
N LYS A 234 4.42 7.55 -7.14
CA LYS A 234 4.22 7.26 -8.57
C LYS A 234 3.72 8.48 -9.32
N GLU A 235 2.75 9.20 -8.77
CA GLU A 235 2.16 10.39 -9.41
C GLU A 235 3.15 11.57 -9.43
N LEU A 236 3.92 11.78 -8.35
CA LEU A 236 5.00 12.76 -8.34
C LEU A 236 6.11 12.41 -9.33
N ALA A 237 6.46 11.13 -9.47
CA ALA A 237 7.48 10.70 -10.42
C ALA A 237 7.03 10.96 -11.87
N ASP A 238 5.79 10.59 -12.19
CA ASP A 238 5.21 10.84 -13.51
C ASP A 238 5.16 12.34 -13.84
N ALA A 239 4.71 13.17 -12.88
CA ALA A 239 4.69 14.63 -13.02
C ALA A 239 6.10 15.24 -13.19
N ALA A 240 7.13 14.63 -12.59
CA ALA A 240 8.52 15.07 -12.70
C ALA A 240 9.25 14.51 -13.93
N GLY A 241 8.56 13.75 -14.79
CA GLY A 241 9.18 13.13 -15.97
C GLY A 241 10.19 12.01 -15.62
N CYS A 242 10.04 11.41 -14.45
CA CYS A 242 10.88 10.31 -13.97
C CYS A 242 10.02 9.08 -13.65
N SER A 243 10.61 8.02 -13.08
CA SER A 243 9.84 6.83 -12.71
C SER A 243 10.36 6.21 -11.43
N VAL A 244 9.44 5.65 -10.65
CA VAL A 244 9.74 4.87 -9.45
C VAL A 244 9.20 3.44 -9.59
N THR A 245 9.94 2.46 -9.08
CA THR A 245 9.45 1.08 -8.95
C THR A 245 9.65 0.55 -7.54
N PHE A 246 8.66 -0.21 -7.09
CA PHE A 246 8.66 -0.93 -5.80
C PHE A 246 8.78 -2.45 -6.02
N MET A 247 9.15 -2.89 -7.23
CA MET A 247 9.33 -4.30 -7.54
C MET A 247 10.44 -4.88 -6.67
N ALA A 248 10.22 -6.04 -6.04
CA ALA A 248 11.20 -6.64 -5.14
C ALA A 248 12.55 -6.89 -5.81
N LYS A 249 12.55 -7.14 -7.12
CA LYS A 249 13.75 -7.34 -7.90
C LYS A 249 13.59 -6.86 -9.34
N PHE A 250 13.79 -5.56 -9.57
CA PHE A 250 13.62 -5.00 -10.92
C PHE A 250 14.68 -5.51 -11.93
N ALA A 251 15.91 -5.78 -11.47
CA ALA A 251 17.00 -6.33 -12.29
C ALA A 251 17.76 -7.41 -11.53
N ALA A 252 18.21 -8.46 -12.23
CA ALA A 252 18.80 -9.65 -11.62
C ALA A 252 20.13 -9.37 -10.91
N ASP A 253 20.91 -8.42 -11.44
CA ASP A 253 22.23 -8.00 -10.99
C ASP A 253 22.22 -6.83 -9.98
N GLN A 254 21.06 -6.25 -9.71
CA GLN A 254 20.90 -5.12 -8.79
C GLN A 254 20.40 -5.59 -7.41
N ALA A 255 20.47 -4.75 -6.38
CA ALA A 255 19.92 -5.09 -5.07
C ALA A 255 18.39 -5.26 -5.13
N GLY A 256 17.81 -6.08 -4.25
CA GLY A 256 16.35 -6.17 -4.14
C GLY A 256 15.78 -5.00 -3.34
N SER A 257 14.52 -4.64 -3.61
CA SER A 257 13.75 -3.68 -2.81
C SER A 257 12.89 -4.42 -1.80
N SER A 258 13.15 -4.21 -0.52
CA SER A 258 12.42 -4.82 0.58
C SER A 258 11.25 -3.96 1.07
N CYS A 259 10.40 -4.58 1.87
CA CYS A 259 9.38 -3.91 2.66
C CYS A 259 9.42 -4.50 4.07
N HIS A 260 10.20 -3.91 4.97
CA HIS A 260 10.23 -4.37 6.36
C HIS A 260 8.95 -3.92 7.05
N ILE A 261 8.28 -4.87 7.69
CA ILE A 261 7.05 -4.60 8.45
C ILE A 261 7.35 -4.80 9.93
N HIS A 262 7.35 -3.69 10.66
CA HIS A 262 7.37 -3.71 12.12
C HIS A 262 5.93 -3.81 12.61
N PHE A 263 5.67 -4.68 13.58
CA PHE A 263 4.34 -4.89 14.12
C PHE A 263 4.42 -4.95 15.65
N SER A 264 3.42 -4.42 16.35
CA SER A 264 3.34 -4.54 17.81
C SER A 264 1.91 -4.65 18.27
N LEU A 265 1.71 -5.42 19.34
CA LEU A 265 0.43 -5.52 20.04
C LEU A 265 0.48 -4.72 21.34
N TRP A 266 -0.60 -4.04 21.64
CA TRP A 266 -0.73 -3.18 22.82
C TRP A 266 -1.98 -3.55 23.60
N ARG A 267 -1.91 -3.47 24.92
CA ARG A 267 -3.07 -3.65 25.80
C ARG A 267 -2.98 -2.62 26.91
N GLU A 268 -4.08 -1.91 27.14
CA GLU A 268 -4.16 -0.88 28.20
C GLU A 268 -3.02 0.16 28.10
N GLY A 269 -2.68 0.57 26.87
CA GLY A 269 -1.62 1.55 26.61
C GLY A 269 -0.20 1.04 26.81
N GLN A 270 0.02 -0.26 27.03
CA GLN A 270 1.34 -0.87 27.16
C GLN A 270 1.64 -1.83 26.01
N ASN A 271 2.87 -1.79 25.50
CA ASN A 271 3.34 -2.74 24.50
C ASN A 271 3.41 -4.14 25.15
N ALA A 272 2.82 -5.13 24.50
CA ALA A 272 2.72 -6.51 24.96
C ALA A 272 3.96 -7.38 24.60
N PHE A 273 4.90 -6.85 23.83
CA PHE A 273 6.07 -7.59 23.35
C PHE A 273 7.27 -7.63 24.30
N PRO A 274 7.56 -6.58 25.12
CA PRO A 274 8.61 -6.66 26.12
C PRO A 274 8.44 -7.86 27.07
N GLY A 275 9.46 -8.70 27.16
CA GLY A 275 9.46 -9.87 28.03
C GLY A 275 10.71 -10.74 27.83
N ASN A 276 10.94 -11.67 28.76
CA ASN A 276 12.12 -12.54 28.75
C ASN A 276 11.87 -13.90 28.05
N GLN A 277 10.70 -14.06 27.42
CA GLN A 277 10.36 -15.29 26.73
C GLN A 277 10.94 -15.28 25.32
N THR A 278 11.84 -16.22 25.03
CA THR A 278 12.23 -16.50 23.65
C THR A 278 11.08 -17.18 22.93
N LEU A 279 10.62 -16.55 21.85
CA LEU A 279 9.59 -17.08 20.97
C LEU A 279 10.28 -17.90 19.88
N GLY A 280 9.76 -19.10 19.59
CA GLY A 280 10.32 -19.97 18.56
C GLY A 280 10.10 -19.42 17.15
N PRO A 281 10.69 -20.04 16.10
CA PRO A 281 10.49 -19.61 14.73
C PRO A 281 9.01 -19.71 14.32
N VAL A 282 8.59 -18.75 13.51
CA VAL A 282 7.24 -18.65 12.96
C VAL A 282 6.94 -19.84 12.07
N GLN A 283 5.86 -20.57 12.34
CA GLN A 283 5.35 -21.56 11.40
C GLN A 283 4.47 -20.87 10.35
N LEU A 284 5.01 -20.64 9.17
CA LEU A 284 4.24 -20.10 8.04
C LEU A 284 3.15 -21.08 7.61
N LEU A 285 1.89 -20.62 7.60
CA LEU A 285 0.77 -21.32 6.98
C LEU A 285 1.02 -21.47 5.47
N ARG A 286 0.96 -22.72 4.97
CA ARG A 286 1.13 -23.07 3.55
C ARG A 286 -0.07 -22.57 2.72
N CYS A 287 -0.14 -21.28 2.40
CA CYS A 287 -1.32 -20.73 1.70
C CYS A 287 -1.06 -20.12 0.31
N PHE A 288 0.16 -20.17 -0.23
CA PHE A 288 0.44 -19.74 -1.61
C PHE A 288 1.03 -20.88 -2.46
N PRO A 289 0.23 -21.56 -3.30
CA PRO A 289 0.73 -22.57 -4.24
C PRO A 289 1.73 -22.01 -5.28
N LEU A 290 1.70 -20.70 -5.53
CA LEU A 290 2.61 -20.03 -6.47
C LEU A 290 4.01 -19.77 -5.88
N VAL A 291 4.12 -19.61 -4.56
CA VAL A 291 5.42 -19.43 -3.88
C VAL A 291 6.03 -20.78 -3.47
N SER A 292 5.20 -21.79 -3.15
CA SER A 292 5.70 -23.08 -2.67
C SER A 292 6.50 -23.87 -3.73
N ARG A 293 6.16 -23.74 -5.03
CA ARG A 293 6.93 -24.40 -6.11
C ARG A 293 8.34 -23.84 -6.31
N ARG A 294 8.63 -22.62 -5.84
CA ARG A 294 10.01 -22.06 -5.85
C ARG A 294 10.80 -22.44 -4.59
N LEU A 295 10.15 -22.74 -3.48
CA LEU A 295 10.82 -23.08 -2.21
C LEU A 295 11.50 -24.45 -2.24
N ASP A 296 10.96 -25.45 -2.96
CA ASP A 296 11.61 -26.76 -3.08
C ASP A 296 12.87 -26.77 -3.95
N ARG A 297 13.10 -25.73 -4.77
CA ARG A 297 14.34 -25.56 -5.56
C ARG A 297 15.36 -24.63 -4.93
N ALA A 298 15.00 -23.85 -3.91
CA ALA A 298 15.90 -22.89 -3.25
C ALA A 298 16.74 -23.49 -2.11
N ARG A 299 16.54 -24.76 -1.74
CA ARG A 299 17.26 -25.42 -0.63
C ARG A 299 18.74 -25.76 -0.90
N THR A 300 19.30 -25.45 -2.07
CA THR A 300 20.66 -25.90 -2.45
C THR A 300 21.71 -24.81 -2.66
N ARG A 301 21.48 -23.52 -2.38
CA ARG A 301 22.58 -22.53 -2.32
C ARG A 301 22.43 -21.60 -1.12
N ARG A 302 23.52 -21.53 -0.32
CA ARG A 302 23.65 -20.71 0.88
C ARG A 302 23.40 -19.23 0.53
N HIS A 303 22.74 -18.52 1.46
CA HIS A 303 22.33 -17.09 1.43
C HIS A 303 20.97 -16.87 0.76
N GLY A 304 19.89 -17.11 1.51
CA GLY A 304 18.52 -16.78 1.12
C GLY A 304 18.01 -15.60 1.94
N LEU A 305 18.09 -14.38 1.40
CA LEU A 305 17.17 -13.31 1.76
C LEU A 305 15.89 -13.54 0.95
N LEU A 306 14.76 -13.68 1.64
CA LEU A 306 13.44 -13.61 1.01
C LEU A 306 13.11 -12.13 0.79
N CYS A 307 13.20 -11.67 -0.45
CA CYS A 307 12.65 -10.39 -0.86
C CYS A 307 11.18 -10.65 -1.25
N ALA A 308 10.24 -10.20 -0.43
CA ALA A 308 8.81 -10.42 -0.66
C ALA A 308 8.23 -9.24 -1.44
N ASP A 309 7.64 -9.52 -2.62
CA ASP A 309 6.79 -8.60 -3.36
C ASP A 309 5.52 -8.23 -2.55
N ASP A 310 4.79 -7.21 -3.03
CA ASP A 310 3.50 -6.64 -2.57
C ASP A 310 2.43 -7.62 -2.02
N GLN A 311 2.60 -8.93 -2.21
CA GLN A 311 1.77 -10.00 -1.66
C GLN A 311 1.90 -10.18 -0.13
N PHE A 312 2.88 -9.56 0.53
CA PHE A 312 3.05 -9.68 1.99
C PHE A 312 1.90 -9.06 2.80
N VAL A 313 1.31 -7.95 2.35
CA VAL A 313 0.16 -7.32 3.02
C VAL A 313 -1.01 -8.30 3.09
N GLN A 314 -1.24 -9.12 2.05
CA GLN A 314 -2.24 -10.17 2.08
C GLN A 314 -1.88 -11.36 2.98
N ALA A 315 -0.59 -11.68 3.10
CA ALA A 315 -0.12 -12.73 4.00
C ALA A 315 -0.34 -12.34 5.47
N LEU A 316 -0.10 -11.08 5.82
CA LEU A 316 -0.41 -10.52 7.16
C LEU A 316 -1.92 -10.60 7.45
N CYS A 317 -2.76 -10.41 6.43
CA CYS A 317 -4.22 -10.44 6.54
C CYS A 317 -4.83 -11.86 6.68
N ARG A 318 -4.11 -12.95 6.39
CA ARG A 318 -4.60 -14.33 6.66
C ARG A 318 -4.02 -14.94 7.94
N TRP A 319 -3.15 -14.21 8.63
CA TRP A 319 -2.28 -14.71 9.68
C TRP A 319 -2.93 -14.72 11.09
N LEU A 320 -3.98 -13.94 11.35
CA LEU A 320 -4.67 -13.90 12.66
C LEU A 320 -5.75 -14.99 12.83
N VAL A 321 -5.83 -15.98 11.94
CA VAL A 321 -6.74 -17.14 12.07
C VAL A 321 -5.95 -18.44 12.12
N GLY A 322 -5.30 -18.68 13.25
CA GLY A 322 -4.87 -19.99 13.69
C GLY A 322 -5.29 -20.19 15.15
N PRO A 323 -5.74 -21.38 15.57
CA PRO A 323 -6.21 -21.64 16.94
C PRO A 323 -5.13 -21.45 18.03
N ASP A 324 -3.87 -21.24 17.66
CA ASP A 324 -2.74 -21.02 18.57
C ASP A 324 -2.15 -19.60 18.39
N ALA A 325 -2.96 -18.59 18.70
CA ALA A 325 -2.55 -17.19 18.70
C ALA A 325 -1.60 -16.90 19.88
N THR A 326 -0.34 -17.32 19.76
CA THR A 326 0.76 -16.77 20.55
C THR A 326 1.98 -16.59 19.66
N ARG A 327 2.44 -15.33 19.59
CA ARG A 327 3.83 -14.86 19.35
C ARG A 327 4.20 -14.48 17.91
N LEU A 328 4.54 -13.20 17.67
CA LEU A 328 5.41 -12.80 16.55
C LEU A 328 5.95 -11.36 16.58
N GLU A 329 7.23 -11.21 16.22
CA GLU A 329 7.86 -10.06 15.55
C GLU A 329 8.57 -10.56 14.28
N LEU A 330 8.64 -9.71 13.25
CA LEU A 330 9.40 -9.88 12.02
C LEU A 330 10.68 -9.02 12.09
N ARG A 331 11.82 -9.59 11.71
CA ARG A 331 13.06 -8.85 11.41
C ARG A 331 13.31 -8.87 9.92
#